data_AF-B8FNS2-F1
#
_entry.id   AF-B8FNS2-F1
#
_cell.length_a   1.000
_cell.length_b   1.000
_cell.length_c   1.000
_cell.angle_alpha   90.00
_cell.angle_beta   90.00
_cell.angle_gamma   90.00
#
_symmetry.space_group_name_H-M   'P 1'
#
loop_
_entity.id
_entity.type
_entity.pdbx_description
1 polymer ?
#
loop_
_entity_poly.entity_id
_entity_poly.type
_entity_poly.pdbx_seq_one_letter_code
_entity_poly.pdbx_strand_id
1 'polypeptide(L)'
;MPDNVNSQVTDALTQLQSATMDPGVVVMEGKGKAFQSISQSMAIAIQDAVDYMRNVSTMSATAQGVAMAKFLETKNQEYLDKALKDAIDMATNAADSFGKISASAKEVLGDFDPAS
;
A
#
# COMPACT_ATOMS: atom_id res chain seq x y z
N MET A 1 30.77 10.65 53.71
CA MET A 1 29.93 11.83 53.38
C MET A 1 29.09 11.41 52.19
N PRO A 2 27.76 11.52 52.21
CA PRO A 2 27.00 11.31 50.99
C PRO A 2 27.33 12.48 50.05
N ASP A 3 27.82 12.17 48.85
CA ASP A 3 27.99 13.15 47.79
C ASP A 3 26.59 13.63 47.42
N ASN A 4 26.18 14.77 47.98
CA ASN A 4 24.92 15.40 47.67
C ASN A 4 25.00 15.89 46.22
N VAL A 5 24.49 15.06 45.32
CA VAL A 5 24.34 15.40 43.90
C VAL A 5 23.61 16.75 43.81
N ASN A 6 24.10 17.66 42.96
CA ASN A 6 23.57 19.01 42.80
C ASN A 6 22.05 18.96 42.54
N SER A 7 21.25 19.69 43.32
CA SER A 7 19.79 19.65 43.26
C SER A 7 19.22 20.02 41.89
N GLN A 8 19.89 20.92 41.15
CA GLN A 8 19.49 21.29 39.80
C GLN A 8 19.62 20.11 38.81
N VAL A 9 20.60 19.22 39.04
CA VAL A 9 20.81 18.02 38.22
C VAL A 9 19.73 16.99 38.53
N THR A 10 19.36 16.81 39.79
CA THR A 10 18.28 15.89 40.17
C THR A 10 16.91 16.38 39.71
N ASP A 11 16.67 17.69 39.72
CA ASP A 11 15.42 18.30 39.24
C ASP A 11 15.30 18.16 37.72
N ALA A 12 16.36 18.47 36.97
CA ALA A 12 16.40 18.30 35.53
C ALA A 12 16.19 16.83 35.12
N LEU A 13 16.81 15.88 35.82
CA LEU A 13 16.62 14.44 35.57
C LEU A 13 15.17 14.00 35.85
N THR A 14 14.57 14.46 36.95
CA THR A 14 13.19 14.15 37.30
C THR A 14 12.22 14.72 36.26
N GLN A 15 12.46 15.94 35.79
CA GLN A 15 11.64 16.58 34.78
C GLN A 15 11.78 15.92 33.40
N LEU A 16 12.99 15.51 33.00
CA LEU A 16 13.21 14.72 31.79
C LEU A 16 12.55 13.35 31.85
N GLN A 17 12.64 12.68 33.00
CA GLN A 17 11.99 11.40 33.22
C GLN A 17 10.46 11.54 33.12
N SER A 18 9.88 12.57 33.75
CA SER A 18 8.45 12.85 33.67
C SER A 18 8.00 13.21 32.26
N ALA A 19 8.79 13.98 31.52
CA ALA A 19 8.45 14.37 30.15
C ALA A 19 8.56 13.19 29.17
N THR A 20 9.50 12.26 29.38
CA THR A 20 9.72 11.11 28.49
C THR A 20 8.79 9.93 28.81
N MET A 21 8.40 9.78 30.08
CA MET A 21 7.48 8.73 30.54
C MET A 21 6.02 9.21 30.59
N ASP A 22 5.74 10.43 30.11
CA ASP A 22 4.37 10.92 30.02
C ASP A 22 3.54 9.97 29.14
N PRO A 23 2.36 9.52 29.60
CA PRO A 23 1.51 8.61 28.83
C PRO A 23 1.19 9.13 27.42
N GLY A 24 1.14 10.45 27.22
CA GLY A 24 0.95 11.07 25.92
C GLY A 24 2.10 10.82 24.96
N VAL A 25 3.35 10.83 25.44
CA VAL A 25 4.54 10.52 24.62
C VAL A 25 4.55 9.05 24.20
N VAL A 26 4.24 8.14 25.12
CA VAL A 26 4.18 6.69 24.82
C VAL A 26 3.08 6.38 23.80
N VAL A 27 1.90 7.00 23.94
CA VAL A 27 0.79 6.83 22.99
C VAL A 27 1.12 7.45 21.64
N MET A 28 1.72 8.64 21.61
CA MET A 28 2.11 9.31 20.36
C MET A 28 3.22 8.54 19.62
N GLU A 29 4.22 8.03 20.33
CA GLU A 29 5.26 7.18 19.75
C GLU A 29 4.68 5.86 19.22
N GLY A 30 3.77 5.23 19.98
CA GLY A 30 3.05 4.03 19.54
C GLY A 30 2.21 4.26 18.29
N LYS A 31 1.46 5.37 18.23
CA LYS A 31 0.70 5.79 17.04
C LYS A 31 1.62 6.05 15.85
N GLY A 32 2.74 6.75 16.04
CA GLY A 32 3.72 7.02 14.98
C GLY A 32 4.34 5.73 14.41
N LYS A 33 4.71 4.79 15.27
CA LYS A 33 5.21 3.47 14.86
C LYS A 33 4.15 2.65 14.12
N ALA A 34 2.91 2.66 14.60
CA ALA A 34 1.79 2.00 13.94
C ALA A 34 1.53 2.60 12.56
N PHE A 35 1.47 3.93 12.45
CA PHE A 35 1.31 4.65 11.19
C PHE A 35 2.43 4.31 10.21
N GLN A 36 3.69 4.29 10.65
CA GLN A 36 4.82 3.91 9.80
C GLN A 36 4.71 2.46 9.29
N SER A 37 4.36 1.51 10.16
CA SER A 37 4.20 0.10 9.80
C SER A 37 3.05 -0.13 8.82
N ILE A 38 1.92 0.56 9.03
CA ILE A 38 0.76 0.51 8.14
C ILE A 38 1.10 1.18 6.82
N SER A 39 1.74 2.34 6.83
CA SER A 39 2.21 3.05 5.62
C SER A 39 3.07 2.15 4.75
N GLN A 40 4.02 1.42 5.37
CA GLN A 40 4.86 0.46 4.65
C GLN A 40 4.05 -0.71 4.09
N SER A 41 3.14 -1.27 4.88
CA SER A 41 2.29 -2.38 4.45
C SER A 41 1.38 -1.98 3.27
N MET A 42 0.83 -0.77 3.31
CA MET A 42 0.01 -0.22 2.23
C MET A 42 0.85 0.06 0.98
N ALA A 43 2.07 0.56 1.13
CA ALA A 43 2.99 0.75 0.02
C ALA A 43 3.33 -0.59 -0.68
N ILE A 44 3.53 -1.67 0.09
CA ILE A 44 3.75 -3.02 -0.44
C ILE A 44 2.49 -3.51 -1.19
N ALA A 45 1.30 -3.37 -0.59
CA ALA A 45 0.06 -3.78 -1.24
C ALA A 45 -0.19 -3.06 -2.57
N ILE A 46 0.13 -1.76 -2.65
CA ILE A 46 0.07 -0.99 -3.89
C ILE A 46 1.09 -1.51 -4.92
N GLN A 47 2.33 -1.80 -4.49
CA GLN A 47 3.35 -2.36 -5.38
C GLN A 47 2.93 -3.72 -5.94
N ASP A 48 2.43 -4.63 -5.10
CA ASP A 48 1.92 -5.94 -5.51
C ASP A 48 0.77 -5.80 -6.52
N ALA A 49 -0.13 -4.83 -6.29
CA ALA A 49 -1.23 -4.54 -7.20
C ALA A 49 -0.75 -4.00 -8.56
N VAL A 50 0.28 -3.14 -8.58
CA VAL A 50 0.92 -2.67 -9.82
C VAL A 50 1.58 -3.82 -10.56
N ASP A 51 2.31 -4.69 -9.85
CA ASP A 51 2.98 -5.84 -10.44
C ASP A 51 1.97 -6.83 -11.03
N TYR A 52 0.87 -7.09 -10.32
CA TYR A 52 -0.25 -7.87 -10.84
C TYR A 52 -0.82 -7.25 -12.11
N MET A 53 -1.12 -5.95 -12.11
CA MET A 53 -1.64 -5.23 -13.27
C MET A 53 -0.69 -5.33 -14.47
N ARG A 54 0.63 -5.17 -14.25
CA ARG A 54 1.65 -5.26 -15.31
C ARG A 54 1.71 -6.66 -15.90
N ASN A 55 1.67 -7.69 -15.06
CA ASN A 55 1.69 -9.09 -15.48
C ASN A 55 0.45 -9.43 -16.33
N VAL A 56 -0.74 -9.08 -15.85
CA VAL A 56 -2.00 -9.32 -16.57
C VAL A 56 -2.06 -8.52 -17.87
N SER A 57 -1.59 -7.27 -17.88
CA SER A 57 -1.56 -6.44 -19.11
C SER A 57 -0.68 -7.07 -20.18
N THR A 58 0.48 -7.64 -19.78
CA THR A 58 1.38 -8.33 -20.71
C THR A 58 0.74 -9.60 -21.28
N MET A 59 0.09 -10.40 -20.42
CA MET A 59 -0.66 -11.58 -20.85
C MET A 59 -1.82 -11.22 -21.78
N SER A 60 -2.57 -10.18 -21.43
CA SER A 60 -3.69 -9.65 -22.22
C SER A 60 -3.21 -9.23 -23.62
N ALA A 61 -2.18 -8.40 -23.73
CA ALA A 61 -1.65 -7.98 -25.03
C ALA A 61 -1.20 -9.16 -25.90
N THR A 62 -0.59 -10.17 -25.28
CA THR A 62 -0.20 -11.42 -25.97
C THR A 62 -1.43 -12.17 -26.49
N ALA A 63 -2.46 -12.33 -25.65
CA ALA A 63 -3.70 -12.99 -26.04
C ALA A 63 -4.46 -12.23 -27.14
N GLN A 64 -4.50 -10.89 -27.07
CA GLN A 64 -5.09 -10.04 -28.11
C GLN A 64 -4.38 -10.25 -29.46
N GLY A 65 -3.05 -10.29 -29.47
CA GLY A 65 -2.26 -10.56 -30.67
C GLY A 65 -2.54 -11.94 -31.27
N VAL A 66 -2.62 -12.99 -30.44
CA VAL A 66 -2.95 -14.34 -30.89
C VAL A 66 -4.39 -14.43 -31.43
N ALA A 67 -5.35 -13.82 -30.75
CA ALA A 67 -6.75 -13.77 -31.19
C ALA A 67 -6.86 -13.09 -32.57
N MET A 68 -6.18 -11.96 -32.76
CA MET A 68 -6.16 -11.27 -34.06
C MET A 68 -5.51 -12.12 -35.16
N ALA A 69 -4.37 -12.76 -34.87
CA ALA A 69 -3.72 -13.66 -35.83
C ALA A 69 -4.65 -14.81 -36.26
N LYS A 70 -5.35 -15.42 -35.29
CA LYS A 70 -6.29 -16.51 -35.56
C LYS A 70 -7.52 -16.05 -36.33
N PHE A 71 -8.04 -14.86 -36.05
CA PHE A 71 -9.09 -14.27 -36.87
C PHE A 71 -8.61 -14.07 -38.33
N LEU A 72 -7.41 -13.52 -38.53
CA LEU A 72 -6.90 -13.29 -39.88
C LEU A 72 -6.69 -14.58 -40.68
N GLU A 73 -6.22 -15.64 -40.00
CA GLU A 73 -5.99 -16.99 -40.55
C GLU A 73 -7.30 -17.70 -40.90
N THR A 74 -8.26 -17.72 -39.97
CA THR A 74 -9.46 -18.57 -40.06
C THR A 74 -10.70 -17.86 -40.56
N LYS A 75 -10.71 -16.51 -40.51
CA LYS A 75 -11.90 -15.66 -40.68
C LYS A 75 -13.05 -15.98 -39.70
N ASN A 76 -12.80 -16.74 -38.64
CA ASN A 76 -13.81 -17.03 -37.63
C ASN A 76 -13.98 -15.84 -36.69
N GLN A 77 -15.17 -15.24 -36.73
CA GLN A 77 -15.55 -14.08 -35.93
C GLN A 77 -15.48 -14.31 -34.42
N GLU A 78 -15.56 -15.57 -33.94
CA GLU A 78 -15.47 -15.91 -32.52
C GLU A 78 -14.16 -15.43 -31.87
N TYR A 79 -13.07 -15.37 -32.64
CA TYR A 79 -11.80 -14.83 -32.14
C TYR A 79 -11.86 -13.34 -31.82
N LEU A 80 -12.72 -12.57 -32.52
CA LEU A 80 -12.97 -11.16 -32.21
C LEU A 80 -14.00 -11.00 -31.09
N ASP A 81 -15.14 -11.67 -31.23
CA ASP A 81 -16.30 -11.44 -30.37
C ASP A 81 -16.09 -12.00 -28.94
N LYS A 82 -15.25 -13.03 -28.80
CA LYS A 82 -14.98 -13.69 -27.52
C LYS A 82 -13.52 -13.57 -27.10
N ALA A 83 -12.58 -14.16 -27.83
CA ALA A 83 -11.20 -14.25 -27.36
C ALA A 83 -10.51 -12.87 -27.21
N LEU A 84 -10.69 -11.98 -28.20
CA LEU A 84 -10.16 -10.62 -28.12
C LEU A 84 -10.84 -9.81 -27.02
N LYS A 85 -12.16 -9.94 -26.90
CA LYS A 85 -12.95 -9.27 -25.86
C LYS A 85 -12.52 -9.72 -24.45
N ASP A 86 -12.43 -11.03 -24.21
CA ASP A 86 -12.00 -11.60 -22.93
C ASP A 86 -10.59 -11.10 -22.57
N ALA A 87 -9.68 -11.03 -23.55
CA ALA A 87 -8.35 -10.50 -23.33
C ALA A 87 -8.37 -9.01 -22.93
N ILE A 88 -9.19 -8.18 -23.58
CA ILE A 88 -9.36 -6.77 -23.19
C ILE A 88 -9.96 -6.65 -21.78
N ASP A 89 -10.96 -7.45 -21.47
CA ASP A 89 -11.64 -7.46 -20.17
C ASP A 89 -10.66 -7.88 -19.05
N MET A 90 -9.71 -8.79 -19.32
CA MET A 90 -8.64 -9.14 -18.36
C MET A 90 -7.80 -7.92 -17.95
N ALA A 91 -7.36 -7.11 -18.92
CA ALA A 91 -6.56 -5.92 -18.62
C ALA A 91 -7.38 -4.87 -17.85
N THR A 92 -8.66 -4.70 -18.22
CA THR A 92 -9.58 -3.78 -17.55
C THR A 92 -9.82 -4.18 -16.10
N ASN A 93 -10.11 -5.47 -15.86
CA ASN A 93 -10.33 -5.99 -14.51
C ASN A 93 -9.09 -5.87 -13.62
N ALA A 94 -7.90 -6.02 -14.18
CA ALA A 94 -6.65 -5.83 -13.43
C ALA A 94 -6.44 -4.35 -13.05
N ALA A 95 -6.73 -3.41 -13.96
CA ALA A 95 -6.69 -1.98 -13.66
C ALA A 95 -7.72 -1.58 -12.58
N ASP A 96 -8.94 -2.12 -12.66
CA ASP A 96 -9.99 -1.91 -11.65
C ASP A 96 -9.56 -2.45 -10.28
N SER A 97 -8.93 -3.63 -10.26
CA SER A 97 -8.42 -4.24 -9.03
C SER A 97 -7.33 -3.38 -8.39
N PHE A 98 -6.40 -2.86 -9.19
CA PHE A 98 -5.40 -1.89 -8.73
C PHE A 98 -6.04 -0.63 -8.15
N GLY A 99 -7.06 -0.08 -8.82
CA GLY A 99 -7.81 1.08 -8.34
C GLY A 99 -8.46 0.83 -6.97
N LYS A 100 -9.12 -0.33 -6.80
CA LYS A 100 -9.76 -0.72 -5.53
C LYS A 100 -8.75 -0.90 -4.39
N ILE A 101 -7.61 -1.55 -4.67
CA ILE A 101 -6.55 -1.74 -3.67
C ILE A 101 -5.97 -0.39 -3.26
N SER A 102 -5.69 0.49 -4.23
CA SER A 102 -5.15 1.84 -3.95
C SER A 102 -6.12 2.70 -3.14
N ALA A 103 -7.42 2.62 -3.44
CA ALA A 103 -8.44 3.34 -2.67
C ALA A 103 -8.54 2.82 -1.22
N SER A 104 -8.55 1.50 -1.04
CA SER A 104 -8.58 0.87 0.29
C SER A 104 -7.33 1.21 1.10
N ALA A 105 -6.16 1.22 0.45
CA ALA A 105 -4.90 1.60 1.07
C ALA A 105 -4.91 3.06 1.57
N LYS A 106 -5.50 3.97 0.79
CA LYS A 106 -5.67 5.38 1.20
C LYS A 106 -6.61 5.53 2.39
N GLU A 107 -7.72 4.80 2.41
CA GLU A 107 -8.69 4.79 3.51
C GLU A 107 -8.02 4.31 4.81
N VAL A 108 -7.37 3.14 4.75
CA VAL A 108 -6.63 2.59 5.90
C VAL A 108 -5.52 3.52 6.37
N LEU A 109 -4.81 4.22 5.47
CA LEU A 109 -3.79 5.17 5.88
C LEU A 109 -4.38 6.38 6.63
N GLY A 110 -5.55 6.85 6.19
CA GLY A 110 -6.26 7.97 6.80
C GLY A 110 -6.71 7.70 8.23
N ASP A 111 -7.13 6.47 8.53
CA ASP A 111 -7.60 6.06 9.87
C ASP A 111 -6.48 6.06 10.93
N PHE A 112 -5.21 6.10 10.52
CA PHE A 112 -4.06 6.01 11.41
C PHE A 112 -3.20 7.28 11.43
N ASP A 113 -3.64 8.36 10.79
CA ASP A 113 -2.88 9.62 10.75
C ASP A 113 -2.67 10.15 12.18
N PRO A 114 -1.42 10.26 12.66
CA PRO A 114 -1.13 10.72 14.02
C PRO A 114 -1.49 12.20 14.25
N ALA A 115 -1.80 12.97 13.19
CA ALA A 115 -2.24 14.36 13.26
C ALA A 115 -3.76 14.55 13.13
N SER A 116 -4.52 13.46 12.93
CA SER A 116 -5.99 13.45 12.92
C SER A 116 -6.59 13.22 14.31
#